data_AF-A0A512JIJ1-F1
#
_entry.id   AF-A0A512JIJ1-F1
#
_cell.length_a   1.000
_cell.length_b   1.000
_cell.length_c   1.000
_cell.angle_alpha   90.00
_cell.angle_beta   90.00
_cell.angle_gamma   90.00
#
_symmetry.space_group_name_H-M   'P 1'
#
loop_
_entity.id
_entity.type
_entity.pdbx_description
1 polymer ?
#
loop_
_entity_poly.entity_id
_entity_poly.type
_entity_poly.pdbx_seq_one_letter_code
_entity_poly.pdbx_strand_id
1 'polypeptide(L)'
;MKRLEELKNDPAFRQAVLAVKGAASTLSGRAMTQEEAEFLVSMALATFANAGGLAEPSLTKLARFAGKIGPNESVESLTTH
;
A
#
# COMPACT_ATOMS: atom_id res chain seq x y z
N MET A 1 -20.14 2.40 4.63
CA MET A 1 -19.73 3.16 3.44
C MET A 1 -18.79 4.31 3.78
N LYS A 2 -19.14 5.28 4.64
CA LYS A 2 -18.27 6.43 4.98
C LYS A 2 -16.81 6.10 5.34
N ARG A 3 -16.57 5.10 6.20
CA ARG A 3 -15.21 4.71 6.62
C ARG A 3 -14.33 4.15 5.49
N LEU A 4 -14.91 3.47 4.51
CA LEU A 4 -14.16 2.96 3.36
C LEU A 4 -13.83 4.10 2.40
N GLU A 5 -14.77 5.02 2.18
CA GLU A 5 -14.52 6.21 1.36
C GLU A 5 -13.47 7.13 1.99
N GLU A 6 -13.49 7.32 3.31
CA GLU A 6 -12.44 8.01 4.06
C GLU A 6 -11.08 7.34 3.84
N LEU A 7 -11.01 6.01 3.96
CA LEU A 7 -9.78 5.24 3.71
C LEU A 7 -9.31 5.37 2.25
N LYS A 8 -10.21 5.33 1.27
CA LYS A 8 -9.87 5.48 -0.16
C LYS A 8 -9.29 6.86 -0.49
N ASN A 9 -9.63 7.88 0.30
CA ASN A 9 -9.07 9.22 0.15
C ASN A 9 -7.71 9.39 0.86
N ASP A 10 -7.33 8.46 1.74
CA ASP A 10 -6.04 8.50 2.43
C ASP A 10 -4.86 8.39 1.44
N PRO A 11 -3.85 9.28 1.51
CA PRO A 11 -2.69 9.23 0.63
C PRO A 11 -1.87 7.94 0.74
N ALA A 12 -1.68 7.41 1.95
CA ALA A 12 -0.90 6.18 2.15
C ALA A 12 -1.65 4.97 1.61
N PHE A 13 -2.98 4.93 1.76
CA PHE A 13 -3.82 3.92 1.11
C PHE A 13 -3.67 3.95 -0.42
N ARG A 14 -3.79 5.14 -1.04
CA ARG A 14 -3.64 5.26 -2.50
C ARG A 14 -2.26 4.84 -3.01
N GLN A 15 -1.19 5.18 -2.27
CA GLN A 15 0.17 4.72 -2.59
C GLN A 15 0.29 3.20 -2.49
N ALA A 16 -0.27 2.58 -1.44
CA ALA A 16 -0.29 1.14 -1.29
C ALA A 16 -1.04 0.45 -2.45
N VAL A 17 -2.19 1.01 -2.88
CA VAL A 17 -2.95 0.50 -4.03
C VAL A 17 -2.15 0.56 -5.32
N LEU A 18 -1.44 1.67 -5.60
CA LEU A 18 -0.59 1.79 -6.78
C LEU A 18 0.55 0.76 -6.76
N ALA A 19 1.23 0.62 -5.62
CA ALA A 19 2.31 -0.35 -5.44
C ALA A 19 1.82 -1.80 -5.64
N VAL A 20 0.69 -2.17 -5.03
CA VAL A 20 0.09 -3.50 -5.15
C VAL A 20 -0.35 -3.76 -6.59
N LYS A 21 -0.99 -2.79 -7.25
CA LYS A 21 -1.41 -2.90 -8.64
C LYS A 21 -0.21 -3.17 -9.56
N GLY A 22 0.88 -2.43 -9.41
CA GLY A 22 2.11 -2.63 -10.18
C GLY A 22 2.70 -4.02 -9.93
N ALA A 23 2.99 -4.35 -8.67
CA ALA A 23 3.62 -5.62 -8.30
C ALA A 23 2.77 -6.84 -8.70
N ALA A 24 1.46 -6.82 -8.41
CA ALA A 24 0.56 -7.91 -8.76
C ALA A 24 0.40 -8.04 -10.28
N SER A 25 0.41 -6.94 -11.03
CA SER A 25 0.36 -7.01 -12.50
C SER A 25 1.60 -7.71 -13.07
N THR A 26 2.78 -7.35 -12.57
CA THR A 26 4.05 -7.97 -12.96
C THR A 26 4.07 -9.47 -12.63
N LEU A 27 3.68 -9.85 -11.41
CA LEU A 27 3.73 -11.23 -10.96
C LEU A 27 2.68 -12.13 -11.63
N SER A 28 1.49 -11.59 -11.89
CA SER A 28 0.40 -12.37 -12.51
C SER A 28 0.48 -12.42 -14.03
N GLY A 29 1.31 -11.58 -14.66
CA GLY A 29 1.38 -11.44 -16.11
C GLY A 29 0.12 -10.83 -16.75
N ARG A 30 -0.80 -10.29 -15.94
CA ARG A 30 -2.00 -9.58 -16.40
C ARG A 30 -2.09 -8.20 -15.79
N ALA A 31 -2.70 -7.26 -16.50
CA ALA A 31 -3.04 -5.98 -15.92
C ALA A 31 -4.07 -6.18 -14.79
N MET A 32 -3.70 -5.78 -13.57
CA MET A 32 -4.63 -5.70 -12.44
C MET A 32 -5.42 -4.39 -12.52
N THR A 33 -6.73 -4.45 -12.23
CA THR A 33 -7.56 -3.24 -12.21
C THR A 33 -7.35 -2.45 -10.92
N GLN A 34 -7.84 -1.21 -10.91
CA GLN A 34 -7.80 -0.38 -9.71
C GLN A 34 -8.62 -1.00 -8.58
N GLU A 35 -9.82 -1.49 -8.90
CA GLU A 35 -10.78 -2.06 -7.96
C GLU A 35 -10.23 -3.35 -7.34
N GLU A 36 -9.55 -4.19 -8.13
CA GLU A 36 -8.88 -5.40 -7.64
C GLU A 36 -7.77 -5.06 -6.64
N ALA A 37 -6.95 -4.06 -6.95
CA ALA A 37 -5.88 -3.61 -6.05
C ALA A 37 -6.44 -2.97 -4.77
N GLU A 38 -7.50 -2.14 -4.87
CA GLU A 38 -8.20 -1.58 -3.72
C GLU A 38 -8.78 -2.67 -2.82
N PHE A 39 -9.36 -3.72 -3.41
CA PHE A 39 -9.88 -4.86 -2.68
C PHE A 39 -8.77 -5.60 -1.90
N LEU A 40 -7.64 -5.90 -2.55
CA LEU A 40 -6.51 -6.59 -1.91
C LEU A 40 -5.90 -5.76 -0.77
N VAL A 41 -5.69 -4.46 -0.98
CA VAL A 41 -5.16 -3.57 0.07
C VAL A 41 -6.16 -3.46 1.22
N SER A 42 -7.45 -3.33 0.94
CA SER A 42 -8.49 -3.28 1.97
C SER A 42 -8.53 -4.57 2.79
N MET A 43 -8.40 -5.73 2.15
CA MET A 43 -8.29 -7.03 2.83
C MET A 43 -7.07 -7.07 3.74
N ALA A 44 -5.88 -6.73 3.23
CA ALA A 44 -4.65 -6.73 4.00
C ALA A 44 -4.76 -5.82 5.23
N LEU A 45 -5.23 -4.58 5.05
CA LEU A 45 -5.42 -3.62 6.14
C LEU A 45 -6.44 -4.09 7.16
N ALA A 46 -7.58 -4.65 6.72
CA ALA A 46 -8.58 -5.20 7.65
C ALA A 46 -7.98 -6.36 8.49
N THR A 47 -7.22 -7.26 7.86
CA THR A 47 -6.51 -8.34 8.55
C THR A 47 -5.51 -7.79 9.56
N PHE A 48 -4.68 -6.81 9.18
CA PHE A 48 -3.72 -6.18 10.08
C PHE A 48 -4.40 -5.46 11.25
N ALA A 49 -5.45 -4.68 10.98
CA ALA A 49 -6.20 -3.96 12.00
C ALA A 49 -6.86 -4.92 13.00
N ASN A 50 -7.48 -6.00 12.51
CA ASN A 50 -8.09 -7.03 13.35
C ASN A 50 -7.06 -7.77 14.23
N ALA A 51 -5.81 -7.85 13.80
CA ALA A 51 -4.71 -8.41 14.59
C ALA A 51 -4.15 -7.45 15.66
N GLY A 52 -4.72 -6.25 15.82
CA GLY A 52 -4.26 -5.22 16.75
C GLY A 52 -3.36 -4.14 16.11
N GLY A 53 -3.24 -4.13 14.78
CA GLY A 53 -2.48 -3.13 14.03
C GLY A 53 -0.96 -3.23 14.25
N LEU A 54 -0.25 -2.13 13.99
CA LEU A 54 1.18 -2.04 14.26
C LEU A 54 1.41 -1.32 15.58
N ALA A 55 2.03 -2.00 16.54
CA ALA A 55 2.56 -1.37 17.74
C ALA A 55 3.84 -0.57 17.42
N GLU A 56 4.20 0.41 18.27
CA GLU A 56 5.42 1.23 18.09
C GLU A 56 6.71 0.43 17.83
N PRO A 57 6.98 -0.71 18.51
CA PRO A 57 8.17 -1.51 18.21
C PRO A 57 8.15 -2.10 16.80
N SER A 58 6.97 -2.43 16.27
CA SER A 58 6.78 -2.97 14.92
C SER A 58 6.95 -1.87 13.86
N LEU A 59 6.44 -0.67 14.12
CA LEU A 59 6.65 0.51 13.27
C LEU A 59 8.14 0.84 13.14
N THR A 60 8.86 0.85 14.25
CA THR A 60 10.31 1.12 14.26
C THR A 60 11.10 0.08 13.46
N LYS A 61 10.69 -1.19 13.51
CA LYS A 61 11.33 -2.26 12.71
C LYS A 61 11.00 -2.12 11.23
N LEU A 62 9.75 -1.85 10.88
CA LEU A 62 9.31 -1.62 9.49
C LEU A 62 9.99 -0.40 8.87
N ALA A 63 10.15 0.68 9.63
CA ALA A 63 10.83 1.90 9.17
C ALA A 63 12.27 1.66 8.72
N ARG A 64 12.94 0.58 9.20
CA ARG A 64 14.29 0.21 8.74
C ARG A 64 14.30 -0.40 7.34
N PHE A 65 13.17 -0.97 6.91
CA PHE A 65 12.99 -1.57 5.58
C PHE A 65 12.36 -0.59 4.58
N ALA A 66 11.61 0.39 5.07
CA ALA A 66 11.20 1.54 4.29
C ALA A 66 12.44 2.40 4.02
N GLY A 67 13.15 2.13 2.92
CA GLY A 67 14.20 3.02 2.45
C GLY A 67 13.68 4.46 2.44
N LYS A 68 14.51 5.41 2.91
CA LYS A 68 14.11 6.83 2.93
C LYS A 68 13.84 7.28 1.50
N ILE A 69 12.58 7.28 1.10
CA ILE A 69 12.13 8.00 -0.09
C ILE A 69 12.34 9.47 0.27
N GLY A 70 13.25 10.14 -0.44
CA GLY A 70 13.49 11.57 -0.23
C GLY A 70 12.19 12.37 -0.42
N PRO A 71 12.07 13.57 0.15
CA PRO A 71 10.86 14.40 0.03
C PRO A 71 10.42 14.72 -1.41
N ASN A 72 11.26 14.43 -2.41
CA ASN A 72 10.99 14.60 -3.85
C ASN A 72 10.99 13.29 -4.65
N GLU A 73 11.10 12.13 -4.01
CA GLU A 73 11.03 10.84 -4.71
C GLU A 73 9.62 10.26 -4.57
N SER A 74 9.02 9.84 -5.68
CA SER A 74 7.79 9.03 -5.66
C SER A 74 8.15 7.56 -5.82
N VAL A 75 7.31 6.66 -5.32
CA VAL A 75 7.47 5.21 -5.59
C VAL A 75 7.54 4.94 -7.09
N GLU A 76 6.81 5.72 -7.90
CA GLU A 76 6.84 5.68 -9.37
C GLU A 76 8.22 6.03 -9.95
N SER A 77 8.96 6.94 -9.31
CA SER A 77 10.32 7.32 -9.69
C SER A 77 11.32 6.17 -9.47
N LEU A 78 11.06 5.30 -8.48
CA LEU A 78 11.92 4.14 -8.16
C LEU A 78 11.65 2.93 -9.07
N THR A 79 10.50 2.88 -9.74
CA THR A 79 10.11 1.78 -10.63
C THR A 79 10.44 2.02 -12.10
N THR A 80 11.06 3.16 -12.44
CA THR A 80 11.39 3.55 -13.82
C THR A 80 12.89 3.37 -14.07
N HIS A 81 13.34 2.14 -14.34
CA HIS A 81 14.68 1.83 -14.87
C HIS A 81 14.61 0.69 -15.86
#